data_AF-A0A0S2ZVN1-F1
#
_entry.id   AF-A0A0S2ZVN1-F1
#
_cell.length_a   1.000
_cell.length_b   1.000
_cell.length_c   1.000
_cell.angle_alpha   90.00
_cell.angle_beta   90.00
_cell.angle_gamma   90.00
#
_symmetry.space_group_name_H-M   'P 1'
#
loop_
_entity.id
_entity.type
_entity.pdbx_description
1 polymer ?
#
loop_
_entity_poly.entity_id
_entity_poly.type
_entity_poly.pdbx_seq_one_letter_code
_entity_poly.pdbx_strand_id
1 'polypeptide(L)'
;MKIIIIKKEKVKNMNNENKDYIKSLILYYFQIMGKNYSLLEIRQIFGLQEKQLEFFLYELKSLKYIDYQDFELTITKEGMDFLEKSNQISNKLKVEEYKYKYIEFSQVKSLDEPYIPKNFLKKV
;
A
#
# COMPACT_ATOMS: atom_id res chain seq x y z
N MET A 1 -32.62 13.38 -20.27
CA MET A 1 -31.73 13.25 -19.09
C MET A 1 -31.16 11.83 -19.09
N LYS A 2 -29.88 11.64 -19.46
CA LYS A 2 -29.26 10.30 -19.54
C LYS A 2 -28.69 9.96 -18.16
N ILE A 3 -29.28 8.96 -17.51
CA ILE A 3 -28.74 8.40 -16.26
C ILE A 3 -27.61 7.45 -16.66
N ILE A 4 -26.37 7.88 -16.44
CA ILE A 4 -25.21 7.01 -16.58
C ILE A 4 -25.13 6.17 -15.31
N ILE A 5 -25.58 4.92 -15.40
CA ILE A 5 -25.38 3.93 -14.35
C ILE A 5 -23.92 3.48 -14.43
N ILE A 6 -23.07 4.06 -13.58
CA ILE A 6 -21.71 3.58 -13.38
C ILE A 6 -21.84 2.17 -12.78
N LYS A 7 -21.47 1.14 -13.55
CA LYS A 7 -21.36 -0.24 -13.07
C LYS A 7 -20.49 -0.20 -11.82
N LYS A 8 -21.03 -0.67 -10.68
CA LYS A 8 -20.23 -1.01 -9.50
C LYS A 8 -19.12 -1.95 -9.98
N GLU A 9 -17.90 -1.44 -10.11
CA GLU A 9 -16.73 -2.30 -10.19
C GLU A 9 -16.77 -3.20 -8.97
N LYS A 10 -16.75 -4.52 -9.21
CA LYS A 10 -16.54 -5.50 -8.16
C LYS A 10 -15.23 -5.10 -7.48
N VAL A 11 -15.31 -4.64 -6.23
CA VAL A 11 -14.14 -4.47 -5.37
C VAL A 11 -13.41 -5.80 -5.40
N LYS A 12 -12.28 -5.83 -6.09
CA LYS A 12 -11.46 -7.01 -6.27
C LYS A 12 -11.06 -7.44 -4.86
N ASN A 13 -11.52 -8.62 -4.41
CA ASN A 13 -11.15 -9.14 -3.10
C ASN A 13 -9.63 -9.17 -3.00
N MET A 14 -9.09 -8.39 -2.07
CA MET A 14 -7.67 -8.28 -1.85
C MET A 14 -7.16 -9.61 -1.29
N ASN A 15 -6.16 -10.21 -1.94
CA ASN A 15 -5.56 -11.46 -1.47
C ASN A 15 -4.89 -11.24 -0.10
N ASN A 16 -4.67 -12.32 0.66
CA ASN A 16 -4.14 -12.23 2.02
C ASN A 16 -2.75 -11.59 2.07
N GLU A 17 -1.90 -11.86 1.07
CA GLU A 17 -0.57 -11.26 0.96
C GLU A 17 -0.61 -9.72 0.85
N ASN A 18 -1.54 -9.18 0.06
CA ASN A 18 -1.72 -7.73 -0.03
C ASN A 18 -2.28 -7.12 1.27
N LYS A 19 -3.08 -7.87 2.02
CA LYS A 19 -3.59 -7.40 3.33
C LYS A 19 -2.47 -7.33 4.36
N ASP A 20 -1.62 -8.34 4.43
CA ASP A 20 -0.51 -8.35 5.39
C ASP A 20 0.57 -7.32 5.04
N TYR A 21 0.78 -7.06 3.75
CA TYR A 21 1.60 -5.94 3.29
C TYR A 21 1.03 -4.58 3.70
N ILE A 22 -0.27 -4.35 3.56
CA ILE A 22 -0.89 -3.08 4.00
C ILE A 22 -0.84 -2.94 5.53
N LYS A 23 -1.06 -4.02 6.29
CA LYS A 23 -0.89 -4.02 7.74
C LYS A 23 0.53 -3.64 8.15
N SER A 24 1.56 -4.22 7.50
CA SER A 24 2.95 -3.89 7.82
C SER A 24 3.28 -2.43 7.50
N LEU A 25 2.77 -1.90 6.38
CA LEU A 25 2.94 -0.49 6.03
C LEU A 25 2.28 0.46 7.04
N ILE A 26 1.06 0.16 7.48
CA ILE A 26 0.36 0.96 8.50
C ILE A 26 1.12 0.93 9.82
N LEU A 27 1.57 -0.24 10.27
CA LEU A 27 2.37 -0.39 11.49
C LEU A 27 3.72 0.35 11.38
N TYR A 28 4.38 0.28 10.23
CA TYR A 28 5.64 1.00 9.98
C TYR A 28 5.46 2.52 10.01
N TYR A 29 4.35 3.03 9.47
CA TYR A 29 4.01 4.44 9.58
C TYR A 29 3.83 4.86 11.05
N PHE A 30 3.08 4.10 11.85
CA PHE A 30 2.95 4.38 13.28
C PHE A 30 4.29 4.31 14.03
N GLN A 31 5.17 3.40 13.64
CA GLN A 31 6.51 3.27 14.22
C GLN A 31 7.35 4.54 13.96
N ILE A 32 7.30 5.09 12.74
CA ILE A 32 8.06 6.29 12.36
C ILE A 32 7.47 7.54 13.01
N MET A 33 6.15 7.70 12.96
CA MET A 33 5.48 8.93 13.40
C MET A 33 5.33 9.01 14.93
N GLY A 34 5.37 7.87 15.62
CA GLY A 34 5.15 7.80 17.06
C GLY A 34 3.80 8.42 17.41
N LYS A 35 3.79 9.42 18.29
CA LYS A 35 2.58 10.13 18.73
C LYS A 35 2.02 11.14 17.72
N ASN A 36 2.76 11.47 16.67
CA ASN A 36 2.39 12.51 15.70
C ASN A 36 1.68 11.95 14.45
N TYR A 37 1.06 10.78 14.57
CA TYR A 37 0.41 10.12 13.42
C TYR A 37 -0.88 10.84 13.00
N SER A 38 -1.19 10.76 11.70
CA SER A 38 -2.45 11.27 11.14
C SER A 38 -3.16 10.18 10.35
N LEU A 39 -4.39 9.84 10.74
CA LEU A 39 -5.21 8.88 9.99
C LEU A 39 -5.57 9.39 8.58
N LEU A 40 -5.65 10.71 8.40
CA LEU A 40 -5.86 11.32 7.09
C LEU A 40 -4.64 11.10 6.17
N GLU A 41 -3.43 11.25 6.71
CA GLU A 41 -2.21 11.01 5.95
C GLU A 41 -2.09 9.54 5.53
N ILE A 42 -2.38 8.59 6.44
CA ILE A 42 -2.41 7.16 6.12
C ILE A 42 -3.37 6.89 4.95
N ARG A 43 -4.57 7.47 4.99
CA ARG A 43 -5.56 7.32 3.90
C ARG A 43 -5.03 7.85 2.57
N GLN A 44 -4.37 9.00 2.59
CA GLN A 44 -3.82 9.63 1.39
C GLN A 44 -2.63 8.84 0.83
N ILE A 45 -1.69 8.42 1.68
CA ILE A 45 -0.50 7.66 1.29
C ILE A 45 -0.88 6.32 0.67
N PHE A 46 -1.84 5.61 1.27
CA PHE A 46 -2.22 4.27 0.83
C PHE A 46 -3.45 4.24 -0.09
N GLY A 47 -4.00 5.41 -0.46
CA GLY A 47 -5.19 5.50 -1.30
C GLY A 47 -6.43 4.82 -0.70
N LEU A 48 -6.55 4.80 0.64
CA LEU A 48 -7.61 4.10 1.35
C LEU A 48 -8.83 4.99 1.60
N GLN A 49 -10.01 4.42 1.40
CA GLN A 49 -11.25 4.99 1.93
C GLN A 49 -11.29 4.87 3.47
N GLU A 50 -12.08 5.72 4.12
CA GLU A 50 -12.23 5.74 5.58
C GLU A 50 -12.56 4.37 6.16
N LYS A 51 -13.62 3.74 5.63
CA LYS A 51 -14.07 2.41 6.06
C LYS A 51 -13.02 1.32 5.86
N GLN A 52 -12.14 1.48 4.86
CA GLN A 52 -11.06 0.53 4.62
C GLN A 52 -9.96 0.69 5.69
N LEU A 53 -9.59 1.92 6.02
CA LEU A 53 -8.64 2.17 7.11
C LEU A 53 -9.21 1.69 8.45
N GLU A 54 -10.46 1.99 8.76
CA GLU A 54 -11.13 1.50 9.98
C GLU A 54 -11.10 -0.03 10.07
N PHE A 55 -11.33 -0.72 8.95
CA PHE A 55 -11.23 -2.18 8.89
C PHE A 55 -9.81 -2.66 9.22
N PHE A 56 -8.76 -2.04 8.67
CA PHE A 56 -7.38 -2.40 9.01
C PHE A 56 -7.05 -2.12 10.47
N LEU A 57 -7.46 -0.98 11.01
CA LEU A 57 -7.24 -0.65 12.42
C LEU A 57 -7.95 -1.64 13.34
N TYR A 58 -9.16 -2.06 12.98
CA TYR A 58 -9.88 -3.11 13.68
C TYR A 58 -9.15 -4.45 13.63
N GLU A 59 -8.69 -4.87 12.45
CA GLU A 59 -7.92 -6.12 12.30
C GLU A 59 -6.63 -6.07 13.13
N LEU A 60 -5.84 -4.99 13.02
CA LEU A 60 -4.61 -4.80 13.78
C LEU A 60 -4.86 -4.87 15.29
N LYS A 61 -5.94 -4.27 15.78
CA LYS A 61 -6.35 -4.35 17.19
C LYS A 61 -6.74 -5.79 17.57
N SER A 62 -7.52 -6.47 16.73
CA SER A 62 -7.96 -7.86 16.97
C SER A 62 -6.78 -8.84 17.04
N LEU A 63 -5.74 -8.58 16.25
CA LEU A 63 -4.47 -9.33 16.22
C LEU A 63 -3.54 -8.93 17.37
N LYS A 64 -3.96 -7.99 18.23
CA LYS A 64 -3.17 -7.42 19.31
C LYS A 64 -1.88 -6.75 18.85
N TYR A 65 -1.84 -6.21 17.63
CA TYR A 65 -0.66 -5.50 17.10
C TYR A 65 -0.61 -4.04 17.52
N ILE A 66 -1.77 -3.46 17.81
CA ILE A 66 -1.91 -2.11 18.31
C ILE A 66 -2.84 -2.09 19.52
N ASP A 67 -2.62 -1.14 20.41
CA ASP A 67 -3.54 -0.78 21.48
C ASP A 67 -3.92 0.70 21.37
N TYR A 68 -5.11 1.03 21.87
CA TYR A 68 -5.59 2.40 22.00
C TYR A 68 -5.74 2.72 23.47
N GLN A 69 -4.82 3.53 24.00
CA GLN A 69 -4.85 4.03 25.36
C GLN A 69 -4.90 5.55 25.33
N ASP A 70 -5.86 6.15 26.02
CA ASP A 70 -5.99 7.61 26.15
C ASP A 70 -5.98 8.36 24.80
N PHE A 71 -6.67 7.82 23.79
CA PHE A 71 -6.72 8.33 22.41
C PHE A 71 -5.39 8.27 21.65
N GLU A 72 -4.34 7.66 22.22
CA GLU A 72 -3.08 7.38 21.55
C GLU A 72 -3.02 5.91 21.08
N LEU A 73 -2.61 5.71 19.84
CA LEU A 73 -2.27 4.40 19.30
C LEU A 73 -0.84 4.05 19.69
N THR A 74 -0.66 2.86 20.28
CA THR A 74 0.65 2.28 20.57
C THR A 74 0.82 0.94 19.88
N ILE A 75 2.01 0.66 19.36
CA ILE A 75 2.34 -0.65 18.79
C ILE A 75 2.76 -1.58 19.93
N THR A 76 2.14 -2.75 19.99
CA THR A 76 2.44 -3.76 21.00
C THR A 76 3.72 -4.53 20.64
N LYS A 77 4.18 -5.40 21.55
CA LYS A 77 5.27 -6.32 21.26
C LYS A 77 4.92 -7.25 20.09
N GLU A 78 3.71 -7.77 20.04
CA GLU A 78 3.23 -8.65 18.97
C GLU A 78 3.22 -7.94 17.61
N GLY A 79 2.86 -6.65 17.59
CA GLY A 79 2.93 -5.82 16.39
C GLY A 79 4.36 -5.60 15.92
N MET A 80 5.29 -5.36 16.85
CA MET A 80 6.72 -5.23 16.55
C MET A 80 7.32 -6.54 16.03
N ASP A 81 6.97 -7.69 16.63
CA ASP A 81 7.41 -9.01 16.19
C ASP A 81 6.89 -9.33 14.78
N PHE A 82 5.65 -8.94 14.47
CA PHE A 82 5.09 -9.05 13.12
C PHE A 82 5.86 -8.16 12.13
N LEU A 83 6.15 -6.91 12.49
CA LEU A 83 6.95 -6.00 11.67
C LEU A 83 8.32 -6.58 11.35
N GLU A 84 9.03 -7.12 12.34
CA GLU A 84 10.34 -7.72 12.15
C GLU A 84 10.30 -8.91 11.19
N LYS A 85 9.32 -9.81 11.36
CA LYS A 85 9.11 -10.94 10.43
C LYS A 85 8.77 -10.47 9.02
N SER A 86 7.88 -9.48 8.90
CA SER A 86 7.50 -8.91 7.60
C SER A 86 8.68 -8.22 6.91
N ASN A 87 9.57 -7.57 7.67
CA ASN A 87 10.80 -6.99 7.16
C ASN A 87 11.78 -8.05 6.68
N GLN A 88 11.93 -9.16 7.40
CA GLN A 88 12.74 -10.29 6.95
C GLN A 88 12.20 -10.90 5.65
N ILE A 89 10.87 -11.04 5.51
CA ILE A 89 10.22 -11.49 4.27
C ILE A 89 10.44 -10.47 3.16
N SER A 90 10.25 -9.18 3.42
CA SER A 90 10.48 -8.11 2.42
C SER A 90 11.93 -8.02 1.96
N ASN A 91 12.89 -8.25 2.86
CA ASN A 91 14.31 -8.28 2.54
C ASN A 91 14.65 -9.57 1.77
N LYS A 92 14.04 -10.71 2.10
CA LYS A 92 14.18 -11.95 1.33
C LYS A 92 13.61 -11.80 -0.10
N LEU A 93 12.47 -11.11 -0.24
CA LEU A 93 11.87 -10.74 -1.53
C LEU A 93 12.68 -9.68 -2.30
N LYS A 94 13.40 -8.78 -1.62
CA LYS A 94 14.34 -7.83 -2.26
C LYS A 94 15.61 -8.52 -2.75
N VAL A 95 16.03 -9.61 -2.09
CA VAL A 95 17.22 -10.40 -2.46
C VAL A 95 16.91 -11.38 -3.59
N GLU A 96 15.68 -11.90 -3.67
CA GLU A 96 15.16 -12.57 -4.86
C GLU A 96 14.75 -11.54 -5.92
N GLU A 97 15.75 -10.79 -6.39
CA GLU A 97 15.84 -10.13 -7.67
C GLU A 97 14.48 -9.74 -8.28
N TYR A 98 14.23 -8.43 -8.35
CA TYR A 98 13.73 -7.86 -9.60
C TYR A 98 14.71 -8.28 -10.71
N LYS A 99 14.62 -9.54 -11.15
CA LYS A 99 15.15 -9.95 -12.43
C LYS A 99 14.37 -9.07 -13.37
N TYR A 100 15.05 -8.11 -13.96
CA TYR A 100 14.64 -7.31 -15.10
C TYR A 100 14.36 -8.20 -16.33
N LYS A 101 13.77 -9.38 -16.13
CA LYS A 101 13.48 -10.42 -17.12
C LYS A 101 12.59 -9.89 -18.24
N TYR A 102 11.89 -8.78 -17.99
CA TYR A 102 11.00 -8.10 -18.93
C TYR A 102 11.42 -6.65 -19.24
N ILE A 103 12.54 -6.14 -18.70
CA ILE A 103 13.04 -4.81 -19.05
C ILE A 103 14.21 -4.98 -20.02
N GLU A 104 13.94 -4.67 -21.29
CA GLU A 104 14.98 -4.62 -22.32
C GLU A 104 15.66 -3.25 -22.26
N PHE A 105 16.77 -3.16 -21.54
CA PHE A 105 17.48 -1.89 -21.33
C PHE A 105 17.95 -1.21 -22.63
N SER A 106 18.12 -1.97 -23.70
CA SER A 106 18.39 -1.45 -25.06
C SER A 106 17.23 -0.62 -25.65
N GLN A 107 16.01 -0.79 -25.15
CA GLN A 107 14.81 -0.07 -25.61
C GLN A 107 14.42 1.09 -24.69
N VAL A 108 15.18 1.31 -23.61
CA VAL A 108 14.93 2.41 -22.67
C VAL A 108 15.30 3.72 -23.36
N LYS A 109 14.31 4.62 -23.45
CA LYS A 109 14.52 5.98 -23.95
C LYS A 109 15.15 6.85 -22.88
N SER A 110 15.94 7.85 -23.30
CA SER A 110 16.46 8.85 -22.38
C SER A 110 15.31 9.61 -21.69
N LEU A 111 15.54 10.00 -20.44
CA LEU A 111 14.64 10.88 -19.68
C LEU A 111 14.53 12.28 -20.29
N ASP A 112 15.53 12.67 -21.07
CA ASP A 112 15.56 13.97 -21.76
C ASP A 112 14.70 13.99 -23.03
N GLU A 113 14.19 12.83 -23.47
CA GLU A 113 13.33 12.73 -24.65
C GLU A 113 11.85 12.55 -24.25
N PRO A 114 10.95 13.46 -24.67
CA PRO A 114 9.53 13.28 -24.41
C PRO A 114 9.00 12.04 -25.14
N TYR A 115 8.35 11.14 -24.39
CA TYR A 115 7.72 9.96 -24.98
C TYR A 115 6.42 10.35 -25.72
N ILE A 116 6.44 10.21 -27.05
CA ILE A 116 5.24 10.34 -27.89
C ILE A 116 4.79 8.93 -28.33
N PRO A 117 3.58 8.48 -27.96
CA PRO A 117 3.04 7.20 -28.43
C PRO A 117 2.96 7.12 -29.95
N LYS A 118 3.28 5.98 -30.55
CA LYS A 118 3.35 5.78 -32.03
C LYS A 118 2.07 6.17 -32.79
N ASN A 119 0.91 6.18 -32.13
CA ASN A 119 -0.38 6.53 -32.75
C ASN A 119 -0.95 7.88 -32.27
N PHE A 120 -0.19 8.67 -31.49
CA PHE A 120 -0.67 9.95 -30.95
C PHE A 120 -1.09 10.94 -32.05
N LEU A 121 -0.42 10.90 -33.20
CA LEU A 121 -0.69 11.78 -34.33
C LEU A 121 -1.61 11.17 -35.41
N LYS A 122 -2.12 9.94 -35.21
CA LYS A 122 -3.09 9.38 -36.15
C LYS A 122 -4.43 10.09 -35.94
N LYS A 123 -4.76 10.98 -36.88
CA LYS A 123 -6.10 11.55 -37.01
C LYS A 123 -7.09 10.40 -37.24
N VAL A 124 -8.12 10.32 -36.39
CA VAL A 124 -9.25 9.40 -36.55
C VAL A 124 -10.04 9.77 -37.79
#